data_AF-A0A9D8K196-F1
#
_entry.id   AF-A0A9D8K196-F1
#
_cell.length_a   1.000
_cell.length_b   1.000
_cell.length_c   1.000
_cell.angle_alpha   90.00
_cell.angle_beta   90.00
_cell.angle_gamma   90.00
#
_symmetry.space_group_name_H-M   'P 1'
#
loop_
_entity.id
_entity.type
_entity.pdbx_description
1 polymer ?
#
loop_
_entity_poly.entity_id
_entity_poly.type
_entity_poly.pdbx_seq_one_letter_code
_entity_poly.pdbx_strand_id
1 'polypeptide(L)'
;MENEKNPSSDAADERLLFPSKDLALLWRIPFHDETEPDKVEFALRERIKELNCLYGVSQLAERHLYSLDELLHELVNFLPHAWQYPEVACARILFKGKTYTSDRFTVTEWRQSAQIYMYHEPVGEVAIFYLEECPPSDEGPFLKEERALLDAVAEQIGTTATRISAEIELQETNRQLTVERQALQEANTALRVLLSRIEQEKEEIYHDIKTNVE
;
A
#
# COMPACT_ATOMS: atom_id res chain seq x y z
N MET A 1 -46.09 -25.71 21.96
CA MET A 1 -44.90 -26.28 21.29
C MET A 1 -45.04 -25.87 19.84
N GLU A 2 -44.25 -25.01 19.22
CA GLU A 2 -42.90 -24.48 19.43
C GLU A 2 -42.89 -23.14 18.66
N ASN A 3 -42.57 -22.05 19.33
CA ASN A 3 -41.27 -21.37 19.34
C ASN A 3 -41.11 -20.31 18.25
N GLU A 4 -40.99 -19.08 18.74
CA GLU A 4 -40.50 -17.88 18.07
C GLU A 4 -39.16 -18.15 17.35
N LYS A 5 -38.99 -17.56 16.16
CA LYS A 5 -37.67 -17.10 15.73
C LYS A 5 -37.82 -15.75 15.03
N ASN A 6 -37.36 -14.73 15.75
CA ASN A 6 -37.08 -13.39 15.27
C ASN A 6 -36.12 -13.39 14.05
N PRO A 7 -36.13 -12.29 13.26
CA PRO A 7 -35.19 -12.06 12.19
C PRO A 7 -33.85 -11.59 12.77
N SER A 8 -32.75 -12.29 12.51
CA SER A 8 -31.39 -11.81 12.74
C SER A 8 -30.85 -11.29 11.41
N SER A 9 -30.85 -9.97 11.24
CA SER A 9 -29.69 -9.10 11.48
C SER A 9 -28.80 -9.05 10.25
N ASP A 10 -29.02 -7.99 9.48
CA ASP A 10 -27.97 -7.23 8.81
C ASP A 10 -26.72 -7.09 9.70
N ALA A 11 -25.58 -6.94 9.03
CA ALA A 11 -24.25 -6.57 9.51
C ALA A 11 -23.18 -7.66 9.33
N ALA A 12 -22.55 -7.64 8.15
CA ALA A 12 -21.10 -7.53 7.98
C ALA A 12 -20.78 -7.79 6.50
N ASP A 13 -21.22 -6.84 5.69
CA ASP A 13 -20.72 -6.62 4.35
C ASP A 13 -19.33 -5.98 4.48
N GLU A 14 -18.30 -6.78 4.27
CA GLU A 14 -16.94 -6.37 3.88
C GLU A 14 -16.14 -7.64 3.58
N ARG A 15 -16.65 -8.44 2.65
CA ARG A 15 -15.81 -9.46 2.02
C ARG A 15 -14.86 -8.70 1.12
N LEU A 16 -13.58 -8.70 1.49
CA LEU A 16 -12.43 -8.42 0.64
C LEU A 16 -12.83 -8.61 -0.82
N LEU A 17 -12.92 -7.50 -1.56
CA LEU A 17 -13.05 -7.55 -3.00
C LEU A 17 -11.78 -8.21 -3.52
N PHE A 18 -11.83 -9.52 -3.66
CA PHE A 18 -10.97 -10.23 -4.59
C PHE A 18 -11.10 -9.49 -5.91
N PRO A 19 -9.99 -9.33 -6.63
CA PRO A 19 -9.98 -8.50 -7.81
C PRO A 19 -10.89 -9.20 -8.84
N SER A 20 -11.52 -8.42 -9.74
CA SER A 20 -12.76 -8.76 -10.47
C SER A 20 -12.89 -10.22 -10.95
N LYS A 21 -14.12 -10.73 -11.17
CA LYS A 21 -14.30 -12.08 -11.73
C LYS A 21 -13.46 -12.35 -13.00
N ASP A 22 -13.11 -11.31 -13.74
CA ASP A 22 -12.24 -11.36 -14.93
C ASP A 22 -10.79 -11.72 -14.59
N LEU A 23 -10.30 -11.24 -13.45
CA LEU A 23 -9.00 -11.54 -12.91
C LEU A 23 -8.91 -13.01 -12.46
N ALA A 24 -9.93 -13.52 -11.78
CA ALA A 24 -10.00 -14.94 -11.45
C ALA A 24 -9.97 -15.88 -12.70
N LEU A 25 -10.40 -15.39 -13.87
CA LEU A 25 -10.32 -16.11 -15.13
C LEU A 25 -8.91 -16.06 -15.75
N LEU A 26 -8.20 -14.93 -15.61
CA LEU A 26 -6.79 -14.79 -16.01
C LEU A 26 -5.87 -15.72 -15.20
N TRP A 27 -6.20 -15.94 -13.92
CA TRP A 27 -5.46 -16.83 -13.01
C TRP A 27 -5.92 -18.30 -13.02
N ARG A 28 -6.84 -18.69 -13.91
CA ARG A 28 -7.37 -20.06 -13.97
C ARG A 28 -6.43 -20.94 -14.78
N ILE A 29 -5.99 -22.06 -14.21
CA ILE A 29 -5.18 -23.03 -14.96
C ILE A 29 -6.05 -23.54 -16.13
N PRO A 30 -5.69 -23.27 -17.40
CA PRO A 30 -6.46 -23.76 -18.52
C PRO A 30 -6.17 -25.25 -18.66
N PHE A 31 -7.03 -26.09 -18.09
CA PHE A 31 -7.09 -27.51 -18.43
C PHE A 31 -8.40 -27.79 -19.14
N HIS A 32 -8.53 -27.33 -20.38
CA HIS A 32 -9.59 -27.83 -21.24
C HIS A 32 -9.01 -28.17 -22.61
N ASP A 33 -8.85 -29.48 -22.81
CA ASP A 33 -8.60 -30.23 -24.03
C ASP A 33 -7.55 -29.68 -24.99
N GLU A 34 -6.28 -30.03 -24.74
CA GLU A 34 -5.26 -30.34 -25.76
C GLU A 34 -3.98 -30.82 -25.04
N THR A 35 -3.79 -32.14 -24.99
CA THR A 35 -2.68 -32.83 -24.31
C THR A 35 -1.38 -32.79 -25.13
N GLU A 36 -0.87 -31.60 -25.43
CA GLU A 36 0.51 -31.44 -25.91
C GLU A 36 1.42 -31.05 -24.73
N PRO A 37 2.43 -31.87 -24.38
CA PRO A 37 3.26 -31.66 -23.20
C PRO A 37 3.96 -30.30 -23.21
N ASP A 38 4.37 -29.82 -24.37
CA ASP A 38 5.08 -28.55 -24.54
C ASP A 38 4.21 -27.33 -24.20
N LYS A 39 2.90 -27.38 -24.54
CA LYS A 39 1.94 -26.31 -24.19
C LYS A 39 1.70 -26.25 -22.68
N VAL A 40 1.63 -27.41 -22.03
CA VAL A 40 1.45 -27.51 -20.58
C VAL A 40 2.70 -27.02 -19.85
N GLU A 41 3.89 -27.42 -20.30
CA GLU A 41 5.15 -26.95 -19.72
C GLU A 41 5.29 -25.43 -19.83
N PHE A 42 4.96 -24.86 -20.98
CA PHE A 42 4.96 -23.41 -21.19
C PHE A 42 4.00 -22.70 -20.23
N ALA A 43 2.74 -23.14 -20.15
CA ALA A 43 1.75 -22.54 -19.26
C ALA A 43 2.16 -22.61 -17.79
N LEU A 44 2.77 -23.72 -17.36
CA LEU A 44 3.30 -23.87 -16.01
C LEU A 44 4.48 -22.92 -15.75
N ARG A 45 5.37 -22.76 -16.72
CA ARG A 45 6.52 -21.84 -16.60
C ARG A 45 6.05 -20.39 -16.45
N GLU A 46 5.11 -19.94 -17.27
CA GLU A 46 4.57 -18.58 -17.17
C GLU A 46 3.86 -18.39 -15.81
N ARG A 47 3.16 -19.42 -15.32
CA ARG A 47 2.53 -19.35 -14.01
C ARG A 47 3.53 -19.23 -12.86
N ILE A 48 4.65 -19.95 -12.92
CA ILE A 48 5.72 -19.85 -11.93
C ILE A 48 6.32 -18.45 -11.93
N LYS A 49 6.57 -17.85 -13.11
CA LYS A 49 7.08 -16.48 -13.23
C LYS A 49 6.14 -15.48 -12.56
N GLU A 50 4.86 -15.59 -12.88
CA GLU A 50 3.82 -14.71 -12.34
C GLU A 50 3.73 -14.82 -10.80
N LEU A 51 3.68 -16.03 -10.26
CA LEU A 51 3.66 -16.27 -8.82
C LEU A 51 4.91 -15.73 -8.14
N ASN A 52 6.10 -15.95 -8.73
CA ASN A 52 7.35 -15.43 -8.22
C ASN A 52 7.36 -13.90 -8.23
N CYS A 53 6.81 -13.27 -9.26
CA CYS A 53 6.69 -11.82 -9.34
C CYS A 53 5.78 -11.29 -8.23
N LEU A 54 4.54 -11.77 -8.15
CA LEU A 54 3.57 -11.30 -7.15
C LEU A 54 4.07 -11.54 -5.71
N TYR A 55 4.68 -12.70 -5.46
CA TYR A 55 5.31 -13.00 -4.17
C TYR A 55 6.47 -12.04 -3.88
N GLY A 56 7.34 -11.79 -4.86
CA GLY A 56 8.44 -10.83 -4.75
C GLY A 56 7.95 -9.41 -4.45
N VAL A 57 6.91 -8.94 -5.15
CA VAL A 57 6.29 -7.63 -4.88
C VAL A 57 5.75 -7.57 -3.45
N SER A 58 5.05 -8.62 -2.99
CA SER A 58 4.54 -8.70 -1.61
C SER A 58 5.67 -8.64 -0.59
N GLN A 59 6.75 -9.40 -0.80
CA GLN A 59 7.90 -9.42 0.11
C GLN A 59 8.61 -8.08 0.16
N LEU A 60 8.78 -7.40 -0.98
CA LEU A 60 9.34 -6.05 -1.03
C LEU A 60 8.45 -5.06 -0.28
N ALA A 61 7.13 -5.14 -0.45
CA ALA A 61 6.16 -4.30 0.25
C ALA A 61 6.17 -4.51 1.77
N GLU A 62 6.41 -5.73 2.24
CA GLU A 62 6.56 -6.06 3.66
C GLU A 62 7.89 -5.57 4.25
N ARG A 63 8.97 -5.57 3.46
CA ARG A 63 10.28 -5.09 3.93
C ARG A 63 10.30 -3.57 4.10
N HIS A 64 9.59 -2.85 3.23
CA HIS A 64 9.62 -1.39 3.15
C HIS A 64 8.35 -0.75 3.72
N LEU A 65 8.07 -1.02 5.01
CA LEU A 65 6.85 -0.53 5.67
C LEU A 65 6.78 0.99 5.82
N TYR A 66 7.91 1.69 5.74
CA TYR A 66 8.01 3.13 6.04
C TYR A 66 8.68 3.95 4.93
N SER A 67 9.14 3.31 3.84
CA SER A 67 9.85 4.00 2.76
C SER A 67 9.31 3.56 1.40
N LEU A 68 8.32 4.29 0.90
CA LEU A 68 7.75 4.03 -0.43
C LEU A 68 8.79 4.28 -1.53
N ASP A 69 9.68 5.26 -1.36
CA ASP A 69 10.75 5.53 -2.33
C ASP A 69 11.69 4.33 -2.49
N GLU A 70 12.12 3.70 -1.40
CA GLU A 70 12.98 2.50 -1.46
C GLU A 70 12.26 1.30 -2.09
N LEU A 71 10.99 1.10 -1.71
CA LEU A 71 10.14 0.08 -2.32
C LEU A 71 10.08 0.22 -3.84
N LEU A 72 9.76 1.41 -4.33
CA LEU A 72 9.61 1.67 -5.77
C LEU A 72 10.94 1.53 -6.52
N HIS A 73 12.06 1.90 -5.89
CA HIS A 73 13.38 1.76 -6.49
C HIS A 73 13.82 0.30 -6.63
N GLU A 74 13.53 -0.55 -5.66
CA GLU A 74 13.81 -1.98 -5.77
C GLU A 74 12.83 -2.67 -6.73
N LEU A 75 11.55 -2.29 -6.64
CA LEU A 75 10.51 -2.87 -7.47
C LEU A 75 10.78 -2.62 -8.96
N VAL A 76 11.16 -1.41 -9.35
CA VAL A 76 11.43 -1.11 -10.77
C VAL A 76 12.59 -1.94 -11.33
N ASN A 77 13.57 -2.32 -10.51
CA ASN A 77 14.66 -3.21 -10.93
C ASN A 77 14.26 -4.69 -10.93
N PHE A 78 13.30 -5.07 -10.10
CA PHE A 78 12.80 -6.43 -10.02
C PHE A 78 11.90 -6.79 -11.21
N LEU A 79 10.97 -5.90 -11.58
CA LEU A 79 9.92 -6.20 -12.57
C LEU A 79 10.41 -6.80 -13.89
N PRO A 80 11.48 -6.31 -14.55
CA PRO A 80 11.95 -6.88 -15.82
C PRO A 80 12.16 -8.40 -15.81
N HIS A 81 12.55 -8.97 -14.67
CA HIS A 81 12.83 -10.40 -14.52
C HIS A 81 11.58 -11.29 -14.63
N ALA A 82 10.38 -10.70 -14.49
CA ALA A 82 9.12 -11.41 -14.59
C ALA A 82 8.55 -11.48 -16.01
N TRP A 83 9.14 -10.76 -16.97
CA TRP A 83 8.70 -10.74 -18.37
C TRP A 83 9.34 -11.87 -19.19
N GLN A 84 8.78 -12.13 -20.37
CA GLN A 84 9.20 -13.17 -21.30
C GLN A 84 10.66 -13.01 -21.74
N TYR A 85 11.08 -11.77 -21.98
CA TYR A 85 12.41 -11.41 -22.43
C TYR A 85 13.14 -10.51 -21.42
N PRO A 86 13.56 -11.05 -20.25
CA PRO A 86 14.09 -10.24 -19.15
C PRO A 86 15.39 -9.52 -19.51
N GLU A 87 16.20 -10.09 -20.41
CA GLU A 87 17.51 -9.54 -20.81
C GLU A 87 17.41 -8.20 -21.57
N VAL A 88 16.29 -8.00 -22.26
CA VAL A 88 15.98 -6.78 -23.03
C VAL A 88 14.81 -6.01 -22.42
N ALA A 89 14.31 -6.42 -21.25
CA ALA A 89 13.25 -5.72 -20.54
C ALA A 89 13.84 -4.61 -19.65
N CYS A 90 13.19 -3.45 -19.64
CA CYS A 90 13.43 -2.40 -18.65
C CYS A 90 12.10 -1.82 -18.18
N ALA A 91 12.12 -1.18 -17.00
CA ALA A 91 10.90 -0.71 -16.36
C ALA A 91 11.01 0.75 -15.94
N ARG A 92 9.85 1.40 -15.83
CA ARG A 92 9.70 2.73 -15.24
C ARG A 92 8.47 2.77 -14.35
N ILE A 93 8.61 3.40 -13.20
CA ILE A 93 7.48 3.79 -12.35
C ILE A 93 7.45 5.31 -12.24
N LEU A 94 6.34 5.91 -12.61
CA LEU A 94 6.01 7.30 -12.31
C LEU A 94 5.08 7.29 -11.10
N PHE A 95 5.40 8.05 -10.06
CA PHE A 95 4.59 8.10 -8.85
C PHE A 95 4.67 9.47 -8.17
N LYS A 96 3.53 10.15 -8.04
CA LYS A 96 3.42 11.51 -7.45
C LYS A 96 4.48 12.50 -7.98
N GLY A 97 4.74 12.47 -9.29
CA GLY A 97 5.72 13.33 -9.95
C GLY A 97 7.18 12.89 -9.86
N LYS A 98 7.49 11.82 -9.10
CA LYS A 98 8.81 11.19 -9.10
C LYS A 98 8.89 10.10 -10.16
N THR A 99 10.10 9.88 -10.68
CA THR A 99 10.39 8.85 -11.68
C THR A 99 11.42 7.88 -11.13
N TYR A 100 11.09 6.58 -11.20
CA TYR A 100 11.98 5.48 -10.87
C TYR A 100 12.19 4.67 -12.16
N THR A 101 13.43 4.29 -12.43
CA THR A 101 13.81 3.55 -13.64
C THR A 101 14.66 2.36 -13.27
N SER A 102 14.49 1.26 -13.99
CA SER A 102 15.39 0.12 -13.87
C SER A 102 16.76 0.45 -14.45
N ASP A 103 17.73 -0.41 -14.19
CA ASP A 103 19.00 -0.40 -14.91
C ASP A 103 18.78 -0.47 -16.44
N ARG A 104 19.65 0.22 -17.19
CA ARG A 104 19.64 0.29 -18.66
C ARG A 104 18.34 0.82 -19.29
N PHE A 105 17.54 1.58 -18.54
CA PHE A 105 16.26 2.12 -19.01
C PHE A 105 16.39 2.98 -20.28
N THR A 106 15.59 2.63 -21.29
CA THR A 106 15.41 3.42 -22.51
C THR A 106 13.94 3.35 -22.94
N VAL A 107 13.38 4.48 -23.37
CA VAL A 107 12.02 4.51 -23.92
C VAL A 107 12.05 4.01 -25.35
N THR A 108 11.26 2.98 -25.63
CA THR A 108 11.05 2.40 -26.96
C THR A 108 9.56 2.37 -27.30
N GLU A 109 9.24 2.00 -28.54
CA GLU A 109 7.85 1.81 -28.99
C GLU A 109 7.23 0.52 -28.43
N TRP A 110 8.04 -0.48 -28.09
CA TRP A 110 7.60 -1.73 -27.47
C TRP A 110 7.35 -1.52 -25.98
N ARG A 111 6.19 -0.95 -25.67
CA ARG A 111 5.81 -0.54 -24.32
C ARG A 111 4.45 -1.10 -23.93
N GLN A 112 4.35 -1.56 -22.69
CA GLN A 112 3.07 -1.69 -21.97
C GLN A 112 3.10 -0.87 -20.68
N SER A 113 1.94 -0.34 -20.28
CA SER A 113 1.82 0.43 -19.04
C SER A 113 0.46 0.28 -18.37
N ALA A 114 0.44 0.37 -17.04
CA ALA A 114 -0.74 0.34 -16.20
C ALA A 114 -0.76 1.56 -15.26
N GLN A 115 -1.95 2.12 -15.04
CA GLN A 115 -2.15 3.28 -14.16
C GLN A 115 -2.15 2.85 -12.69
N ILE A 116 -1.50 3.64 -11.84
CA ILE A 116 -1.46 3.44 -10.39
C ILE A 116 -2.47 4.38 -9.75
N TYR A 117 -3.36 3.83 -8.93
CA TYR A 117 -4.39 4.59 -8.23
C TYR A 117 -4.16 4.57 -6.71
N MET A 118 -4.41 5.71 -6.06
CA MET A 118 -4.55 5.81 -4.61
C MET A 118 -5.89 6.47 -4.31
N TYR A 119 -6.66 5.90 -3.39
CA TYR A 119 -8.00 6.44 -3.05
C TYR A 119 -8.88 6.72 -4.28
N HIS A 120 -8.76 5.89 -5.33
CA HIS A 120 -9.42 6.03 -6.64
C HIS A 120 -8.95 7.20 -7.51
N GLU A 121 -7.89 7.91 -7.13
CA GLU A 121 -7.26 8.95 -7.94
C GLU A 121 -5.99 8.43 -8.62
N PRO A 122 -5.77 8.74 -9.92
CA PRO A 122 -4.56 8.36 -10.61
C PRO A 122 -3.37 9.16 -10.07
N VAL A 123 -2.36 8.46 -9.56
CA VAL A 123 -1.17 9.08 -8.96
C VAL A 123 0.11 8.77 -9.73
N GLY A 124 0.03 7.94 -10.77
CA GLY A 124 1.21 7.46 -11.47
C GLY A 124 0.94 6.36 -12.49
N GLU A 125 2.01 5.81 -13.04
CA GLU A 125 1.97 4.64 -13.94
C GLU A 125 3.18 3.73 -13.69
N VAL A 126 3.00 2.44 -13.91
CA VAL A 126 4.10 1.48 -14.07
C VAL A 126 4.15 1.06 -15.53
N ALA A 127 5.35 0.99 -16.11
CA ALA A 127 5.56 0.69 -17.52
C ALA A 127 6.74 -0.26 -17.70
N ILE A 128 6.59 -1.19 -18.66
CA ILE A 128 7.64 -2.11 -19.11
C ILE A 128 7.92 -1.83 -20.58
N PHE A 129 9.19 -1.91 -20.95
CA PHE A 129 9.69 -1.68 -22.30
C PHE A 129 10.61 -2.82 -22.70
N TYR A 130 10.54 -3.25 -23.96
CA TYR A 130 11.62 -4.03 -24.56
C TYR A 130 12.58 -3.12 -25.31
N LEU A 131 13.88 -3.38 -25.20
CA LEU A 131 14.94 -2.56 -25.80
C LEU A 131 15.15 -2.87 -27.30
N GLU A 132 14.60 -3.99 -27.76
CA GLU A 132 14.77 -4.52 -29.12
C GLU A 132 13.45 -5.14 -29.61
N GLU A 133 13.31 -5.30 -30.92
CA GLU A 133 12.14 -5.94 -31.52
C GLU A 133 12.04 -7.39 -31.06
N CYS A 134 10.88 -7.76 -30.51
CA CYS A 134 10.56 -9.10 -30.04
C CYS A 134 9.41 -9.68 -30.88
N PRO A 135 9.30 -11.02 -30.99
CA PRO A 135 8.21 -11.66 -31.71
C PRO A 135 6.82 -11.15 -31.26
N PRO A 136 5.89 -10.91 -32.20
CA PRO A 136 4.55 -10.45 -31.85
C PRO A 136 3.76 -11.54 -31.11
N SER A 137 2.92 -11.08 -30.20
CA SER A 137 2.10 -11.84 -29.25
C SER A 137 0.72 -11.17 -29.12
N ASP A 138 0.15 -11.10 -27.91
CA ASP A 138 -1.19 -10.54 -27.67
C ASP A 138 -1.24 -9.00 -27.72
N GLU A 139 -0.26 -8.31 -27.13
CA GLU A 139 -0.16 -6.85 -27.13
C GLU A 139 1.22 -6.40 -27.64
N GLY A 140 1.36 -6.31 -28.97
CA GLY A 140 2.68 -6.12 -29.55
C GLY A 140 3.54 -7.34 -29.21
N PRO A 141 4.71 -7.20 -28.56
CA PRO A 141 5.52 -8.33 -28.13
C PRO A 141 5.13 -8.92 -26.76
N PHE A 142 4.11 -8.41 -26.09
CA PHE A 142 3.73 -8.81 -24.73
C PHE A 142 2.60 -9.85 -24.71
N LEU A 143 2.63 -10.75 -23.72
CA LEU A 143 1.59 -11.75 -23.48
C LEU A 143 0.39 -11.17 -22.72
N LYS A 144 -0.80 -11.74 -22.90
CA LYS A 144 -1.99 -11.35 -22.11
C LYS A 144 -1.77 -11.57 -20.60
N GLU A 145 -0.99 -12.58 -20.20
CA GLU A 145 -0.64 -12.85 -18.82
C GLU A 145 0.26 -11.74 -18.25
N GLU A 146 1.17 -11.18 -19.06
CA GLU A 146 2.03 -10.07 -18.65
C GLU A 146 1.25 -8.77 -18.48
N ARG A 147 0.22 -8.55 -19.30
CA ARG A 147 -0.74 -7.45 -19.10
C ARG A 147 -1.45 -7.59 -17.76
N ALA A 148 -2.00 -8.77 -17.48
CA ALA A 148 -2.67 -9.05 -16.20
C ALA A 148 -1.73 -8.87 -14.99
N LEU A 149 -0.48 -9.34 -15.12
CA LEU A 149 0.55 -9.16 -14.11
C LEU A 149 0.86 -7.68 -13.88
N LEU A 150 1.01 -6.88 -14.94
CA LEU A 150 1.29 -5.44 -14.81
C LEU A 150 0.16 -4.70 -14.11
N ASP A 151 -1.08 -5.03 -14.43
CA ASP A 151 -2.25 -4.42 -13.81
C ASP A 151 -2.31 -4.76 -12.31
N ALA A 152 -2.05 -6.03 -11.95
CA ALA A 152 -1.97 -6.48 -10.55
C ALA A 152 -0.82 -5.79 -9.79
N VAL A 153 0.33 -5.60 -10.43
CA VAL A 153 1.47 -4.86 -9.86
C VAL A 153 1.07 -3.40 -9.60
N ALA A 154 0.39 -2.74 -10.54
CA ALA A 154 -0.05 -1.35 -10.39
C ALA A 154 -1.04 -1.19 -9.22
N GLU A 155 -1.99 -2.12 -9.08
CA GLU A 155 -2.93 -2.18 -7.97
C GLU A 155 -2.21 -2.39 -6.63
N GLN A 156 -1.25 -3.31 -6.58
CA GLN A 156 -0.48 -3.60 -5.37
C GLN A 156 0.40 -2.40 -4.94
N ILE A 157 1.00 -1.68 -5.89
CA ILE A 157 1.73 -0.44 -5.61
C ILE A 157 0.78 0.59 -4.99
N GLY A 158 -0.38 0.81 -5.60
CA GLY A 158 -1.38 1.76 -5.11
C GLY A 158 -1.87 1.44 -3.69
N THR A 159 -2.18 0.17 -3.44
CA THR A 159 -2.60 -0.35 -2.13
C THR A 159 -1.51 -0.17 -1.08
N THR A 160 -0.27 -0.53 -1.41
CA THR A 160 0.86 -0.40 -0.48
C THR A 160 1.16 1.05 -0.17
N ALA A 161 1.15 1.93 -1.18
CA ALA A 161 1.37 3.36 -1.00
C ALA A 161 0.28 4.01 -0.14
N THR A 162 -0.97 3.60 -0.31
CA THR A 162 -2.11 4.02 0.52
C THR A 162 -1.89 3.64 1.99
N ARG A 163 -1.53 2.38 2.24
CA ARG A 163 -1.23 1.88 3.59
C ARG A 163 -0.08 2.65 4.25
N ILE A 164 1.04 2.82 3.55
CA ILE A 164 2.21 3.54 4.09
C ILE A 164 1.87 5.01 4.39
N SER A 165 1.13 5.68 3.50
CA SER A 165 0.75 7.08 3.71
C SER A 165 -0.14 7.25 4.95
N ALA A 166 -1.13 6.36 5.11
CA ALA A 166 -2.02 6.37 6.28
C ALA A 166 -1.27 6.10 7.59
N GLU A 167 -0.32 5.18 7.60
CA GLU A 167 0.51 4.87 8.78
C GLU A 167 1.36 6.08 9.19
N ILE A 168 1.99 6.77 8.23
CA ILE A 168 2.80 7.97 8.50
C ILE A 168 1.94 9.11 9.06
N GLU A 169 0.76 9.35 8.49
CA GLU A 169 -0.17 10.38 8.95
C GLU A 169 -0.67 10.08 10.38
N LEU A 170 -1.01 8.81 10.66
CA LEU A 170 -1.41 8.36 11.98
C LEU A 170 -0.30 8.57 13.01
N GLN A 171 0.95 8.22 12.66
CA GLN A 171 2.10 8.40 13.53
C GLN A 171 2.37 9.87 13.87
N GLU A 172 2.34 10.76 12.88
CA GLU A 172 2.55 12.18 13.13
C GLU A 172 1.42 12.80 13.96
N THR A 173 0.17 12.43 13.67
CA THR A 173 -0.99 12.88 14.46
C THR A 173 -0.90 12.42 15.92
N ASN A 174 -0.56 11.15 16.16
CA ASN A 174 -0.37 10.62 17.51
C ASN A 174 0.77 11.32 18.25
N ARG A 175 1.86 11.64 17.54
CA ARG A 175 2.99 12.39 18.11
C ARG A 175 2.56 13.79 18.55
N GLN A 176 1.80 14.49 17.71
CA GLN A 176 1.27 15.82 18.03
C GLN A 176 0.31 15.79 19.22
N LEU A 177 -0.65 14.85 19.24
CA LEU A 177 -1.59 14.67 20.35
C LEU A 177 -0.88 14.37 21.67
N THR A 178 0.21 13.60 21.63
CA THR A 178 0.99 13.28 22.82
C THR A 178 1.66 14.53 23.41
N VAL A 179 2.24 15.38 22.56
CA VAL A 179 2.87 16.64 22.98
C VAL A 179 1.83 17.60 23.55
N GLU A 180 0.69 17.78 22.89
CA GLU A 180 -0.38 18.67 23.36
C GLU A 180 -0.94 18.21 24.70
N ARG A 181 -1.21 16.91 24.83
CA ARG A 181 -1.69 16.32 26.10
C ARG A 181 -0.71 16.54 27.24
N GLN A 182 0.59 16.42 26.97
CA GLN A 182 1.62 16.64 27.98
C GLN A 182 1.67 18.10 28.43
N ALA A 183 1.65 19.05 27.49
CA ALA A 183 1.62 20.49 27.81
C ALA A 183 0.37 20.88 28.62
N LEU A 184 -0.80 20.33 28.25
CA LEU A 184 -2.05 20.56 28.98
C LEU A 184 -1.98 19.99 30.41
N GLN A 185 -1.35 18.83 30.57
CA GLN A 185 -1.20 18.20 31.88
C GLN A 185 -0.26 18.99 32.80
N GLU A 186 0.84 19.52 32.25
CA GLU A 186 1.77 20.41 32.97
C GLU A 186 1.12 21.74 33.38
N ALA A 187 0.34 22.36 32.49
CA ALA A 187 -0.40 23.58 32.82
C ALA A 187 -1.43 23.33 33.94
N ASN A 188 -2.14 22.20 33.89
CA ASN A 188 -3.09 21.82 34.93
C ASN A 188 -2.44 21.54 36.28
N THR A 189 -1.27 20.88 36.31
CA THR A 189 -0.56 20.64 37.58
C THR A 189 -0.04 21.93 38.18
N ALA A 190 0.53 22.82 37.37
CA ALA A 190 0.99 24.14 37.83
C ALA A 190 -0.16 24.98 38.41
N LEU A 191 -1.32 25.00 37.73
CA LEU A 191 -2.50 25.72 38.19
C LEU A 191 -3.02 25.18 39.54
N ARG A 192 -3.06 23.86 39.74
CA ARG A 192 -3.43 23.25 41.04
C ARG A 192 -2.48 23.65 42.16
N VAL A 193 -1.17 23.69 41.89
CA VAL A 193 -0.17 24.13 42.88
C VAL A 193 -0.38 25.59 43.26
N LEU A 194 -0.64 26.47 42.29
CA LEU A 194 -0.90 27.89 42.55
C LEU A 194 -2.19 28.10 43.36
N LEU A 195 -3.27 27.40 43.03
CA LEU A 195 -4.53 27.49 43.76
C LEU A 195 -4.37 27.06 45.22
N SER A 196 -3.70 25.93 45.47
CA SER A 196 -3.41 25.46 46.83
C SER A 196 -2.60 26.48 47.63
N ARG A 197 -1.67 27.19 46.99
CA ARG A 197 -0.88 28.24 47.63
C ARG A 197 -1.71 29.48 47.97
N ILE A 198 -2.58 29.92 47.06
CA ILE A 198 -3.48 31.05 47.28
C ILE A 198 -4.46 30.75 48.43
N GLU A 199 -4.98 29.54 48.51
CA GLU A 199 -5.86 29.12 49.61
C GLU A 199 -5.13 29.18 50.95
N GLN A 200 -3.91 28.67 51.02
CA GLN A 200 -3.10 28.70 52.24
C GLN A 200 -2.76 30.14 52.68
N GLU A 201 -2.32 31.01 51.75
CA GLU A 201 -2.05 32.42 52.06
C GLU A 201 -3.31 33.16 52.53
N LYS A 202 -4.48 32.85 51.95
CA LYS A 202 -5.75 33.40 52.42
C LYS A 202 -6.06 32.98 53.86
N GLU A 203 -5.91 31.70 54.19
CA GLU A 203 -6.16 31.21 55.55
C GLU A 203 -5.23 31.88 56.57
N GLU A 204 -3.95 32.03 56.26
CA GLU A 204 -2.97 32.73 57.10
C GLU A 204 -3.38 34.19 57.34
N ILE A 205 -3.73 34.94 56.29
CA ILE A 205 -4.18 36.33 56.40
C ILE A 205 -5.46 36.44 57.25
N TYR A 206 -6.42 35.54 57.07
CA TYR A 206 -7.65 35.52 57.86
C TYR A 206 -7.37 35.28 59.36
N HIS A 207 -6.42 34.39 59.66
CA HIS A 207 -5.99 34.13 61.03
C HIS A 207 -5.31 35.35 61.67
N ASP A 208 -4.39 35.99 60.95
CA ASP A 208 -3.66 37.16 61.44
C ASP A 208 -4.57 38.35 61.71
N ILE A 209 -5.55 38.62 60.83
CA ILE A 209 -6.54 39.69 61.03
C ILE A 209 -7.37 39.41 62.28
N LYS A 210 -7.82 38.17 62.49
CA LYS A 210 -8.63 37.81 63.66
C LYS A 210 -7.85 38.00 64.96
N THR A 211 -6.56 37.65 64.97
CA THR A 211 -5.71 37.73 66.15
C THR A 211 -5.35 39.18 66.53
N ASN A 212 -5.30 40.11 65.58
CA ASN A 212 -4.99 41.53 65.82
C ASN A 212 -6.20 42.38 66.25
N VAL A 213 -7.42 41.83 66.19
CA VAL A 213 -8.67 42.53 66.54
C VAL A 213 -9.14 42.18 67.98
N GLU A 214 -8.59 41.13 68.58
CA GLU A 214 -8.76 40.73 69.99
C GLU A 214 -7.71 41.41 70.90
#